data_AF-D3AYM6-F1
#
_entry.id   AF-D3AYM6-F1
#
_cell.length_a   1.000
_cell.length_b   1.000
_cell.length_c   1.000
_cell.angle_alpha   90.00
_cell.angle_beta   90.00
_cell.angle_gamma   90.00
#
_symmetry.space_group_name_H-M   'P 1'
#
loop_
_entity.id
_entity.type
_entity.pdbx_description
1 polymer ?
#
loop_
_entity_poly.entity_id
_entity_poly.type
_entity_poly.pdbx_seq_one_letter_code
_entity_poly.pdbx_strand_id
1 'polypeptide(L)'
;MEIDNNENIFVNLSHLLLKNIISFINDFEDIIRFTLVCKRWFQERNSYLVFLRDGVFVDTHKLKSYHPIIQLKHNEDLYLVSEAQTVNQITPKKLTCVDFLEFRRLIVKIDGFDISNVRDQLEKSKIKEIRLPYNVPRLSAGCLPENLENLTIDSYSYPLEEGDLPASLKVLSLYQYNHPLINGSLPPKLEKLLITVFSKTPCLQVNVFPTTLTSIENCPYQLIKFVKYLPCLESFECNSISIPDDFLEPGDFPDTLTSLSLRFYTSTLQPKVIPSSIKYLTLSCYIWDLTNNSIPNESHYKYICVSDISSDIQPNHLPPNIENLEILNYNKPLLPGSLPYGVTTLSLPKISPKHITEGVFPSSIKTLYLFTYEDSESNQSERRFNSKSIPNSVEALYLGHGYSEIDPTMLPDSIRTLKIKIRDLARHGIASFKPTITLLKIGTNSQIYRIDNNNFIINSNSKLFFVNVKEFEQISEMIKKYDIILDYGLDDIF
;
A
#
# COMPACT_ATOMS: atom_id res chain seq x y z
N MET A 1 25.43 37.55 6.75
CA MET A 1 24.98 36.25 6.21
C MET A 1 24.50 35.46 7.40
N GLU A 2 23.19 35.43 7.63
CA GLU A 2 22.60 34.51 8.61
C GLU A 2 22.69 33.11 8.02
N ILE A 3 23.39 32.22 8.71
CA ILE A 3 23.45 30.81 8.35
C ILE A 3 22.08 30.23 8.71
N ASP A 4 21.28 29.85 7.72
CA ASP A 4 20.03 29.12 7.95
C ASP A 4 20.37 27.72 8.46
N ASN A 5 20.25 27.56 9.78
CA ASN A 5 20.59 26.35 10.51
C ASN A 5 19.41 25.35 10.59
N ASN A 6 18.30 25.58 9.87
CA ASN A 6 17.11 24.73 9.95
C ASN A 6 17.28 23.35 9.28
N GLU A 7 18.22 23.21 8.35
CA GLU A 7 18.53 21.92 7.71
C GLU A 7 19.70 21.18 8.37
N ASN A 8 20.34 21.77 9.39
CA ASN A 8 21.46 21.16 10.07
C ASN A 8 20.97 20.01 10.98
N ILE A 9 21.43 18.79 10.70
CA ILE A 9 21.03 17.58 11.42
C ILE A 9 21.28 17.66 12.92
N PHE A 10 22.33 18.36 13.38
CA PHE A 10 22.60 18.55 14.81
C PHE A 10 21.63 19.53 15.49
N VAL A 11 21.05 20.46 14.73
CA VAL A 11 20.03 21.39 15.22
C VAL A 11 18.68 20.66 15.38
N ASN A 12 18.37 19.75 14.46
CA ASN A 12 17.15 18.93 14.52
C ASN A 12 17.28 17.66 15.36
N LEU A 13 18.51 17.20 15.67
CA LEU A 13 18.76 16.03 16.51
C LEU A 13 18.07 16.14 17.86
N SER A 14 18.08 17.33 18.47
CA SER A 14 17.39 17.57 19.73
C SER A 14 15.86 17.41 19.64
N HIS A 15 15.26 17.83 18.52
CA HIS A 15 13.82 17.67 18.27
C HIS A 15 13.47 16.22 17.95
N LEU A 16 14.34 15.51 17.23
CA LEU A 16 14.19 14.07 16.94
C LEU A 16 14.34 13.24 18.22
N LEU A 17 15.34 13.53 19.05
CA LEU A 17 15.52 12.88 20.35
C LEU A 17 14.34 13.14 21.28
N LEU A 18 13.86 14.39 21.34
CA LEU A 18 12.70 14.72 22.18
C LEU A 18 11.42 14.05 21.68
N LYS A 19 11.17 14.03 20.36
CA LYS A 19 10.07 13.29 19.75
C LYS A 19 10.17 11.79 20.05
N ASN A 20 11.38 11.23 20.00
CA ASN A 20 11.63 9.82 20.28
C ASN A 20 11.45 9.48 21.77
N ILE A 21 11.96 10.32 22.69
CA ILE A 21 11.73 10.19 24.14
C ILE A 21 10.23 10.20 24.43
N ILE A 22 9.49 11.12 23.80
CA ILE A 22 8.03 11.25 23.98
C ILE A 22 7.29 10.04 23.42
N SER A 23 7.75 9.43 22.33
CA SER A 23 7.14 8.18 21.82
C SER A 23 7.35 6.96 22.71
N PHE A 24 8.21 7.04 23.74
CA PHE A 24 8.32 5.99 24.77
C PHE A 24 7.48 6.27 26.02
N ILE A 25 6.80 7.42 26.09
CA ILE A 25 5.90 7.76 27.21
C ILE A 25 4.51 7.24 26.84
N ASN A 26 4.28 5.95 27.11
CA ASN A 26 3.05 5.26 26.68
C ASN A 26 1.93 5.23 27.74
N ASP A 27 2.20 5.56 29.01
CA ASP A 27 1.21 5.52 30.08
C ASP A 27 1.29 6.75 31.00
N PHE A 28 0.16 7.44 31.19
CA PHE A 28 0.05 8.58 32.12
C PHE A 28 -0.53 8.13 33.46
N GLU A 29 0.30 7.58 34.33
CA GLU A 29 0.00 7.52 35.77
C GLU A 29 0.70 8.65 36.56
N ASP A 30 1.72 9.31 35.96
CA ASP A 30 2.56 10.32 36.62
C ASP A 30 2.42 11.75 36.07
N ILE A 31 2.74 12.74 36.94
CA ILE A 31 2.81 14.16 36.57
C ILE A 31 4.17 14.45 35.91
N ILE A 32 4.18 14.59 34.58
CA ILE A 32 5.38 14.97 33.83
C ILE A 32 5.51 16.49 33.73
N ARG A 33 6.61 17.05 34.23
CA ARG A 33 6.93 18.49 34.15
C ARG A 33 8.05 18.75 33.16
N PHE A 34 7.71 19.33 32.01
CA PHE A 34 8.71 19.80 31.05
C PHE A 34 9.17 21.21 31.41
N THR A 35 10.48 21.38 31.60
CA THR A 35 11.12 22.71 31.66
C THR A 35 11.79 22.95 30.32
N LEU A 36 11.13 23.71 29.44
CA LEU A 36 11.67 24.04 28.12
C LEU A 36 12.64 25.22 28.24
N VAL A 37 13.94 24.92 28.22
CA VAL A 37 15.02 25.88 28.46
C VAL A 37 15.39 26.75 27.25
N CYS A 38 14.85 26.43 26.05
CA CYS A 38 15.10 27.17 24.81
C CYS A 38 13.82 27.74 24.20
N LYS A 39 13.88 29.00 23.74
CA LYS A 39 12.74 29.72 23.12
C LYS A 39 12.17 29.01 21.90
N ARG A 40 13.04 28.44 21.05
CA ARG A 40 12.63 27.68 19.85
C ARG A 40 11.80 26.47 20.23
N TRP A 41 12.24 25.71 21.24
CA TRP A 41 11.46 24.60 21.78
C TRP A 41 10.10 25.08 22.29
N PHE A 42 10.07 26.09 23.16
CA PHE A 42 8.79 26.60 23.63
C PHE A 42 7.83 27.01 22.50
N GLN A 43 8.32 27.64 21.43
CA GLN A 43 7.50 28.05 20.29
C GLN A 43 7.01 26.88 19.44
N GLU A 44 7.87 25.89 19.17
CA GLU A 44 7.56 24.74 18.32
C GLU A 44 6.91 23.56 19.08
N ARG A 45 6.71 23.68 20.40
CA ARG A 45 6.26 22.60 21.29
C ARG A 45 5.11 21.72 20.77
N ASN A 46 4.16 22.27 20.02
CA ASN A 46 3.01 21.53 19.51
C ASN A 46 3.36 20.54 18.38
N SER A 47 4.53 20.65 17.74
CA SER A 47 4.94 19.73 16.66
C SER A 47 5.62 18.45 17.16
N TYR A 48 6.00 18.39 18.45
CA TYR A 48 6.71 17.25 19.03
C TYR A 48 6.27 16.88 20.46
N LEU A 49 5.62 17.76 21.24
CA LEU A 49 4.89 17.40 22.47
C LEU A 49 3.46 16.94 22.13
N VAL A 50 3.33 15.99 21.21
CA VAL A 50 2.04 15.40 20.85
C VAL A 50 1.89 14.12 21.64
N PHE A 51 0.98 14.13 22.62
CA PHE A 51 0.67 12.95 23.41
C PHE A 51 -0.43 12.16 22.70
N LEU A 52 -0.07 11.00 22.17
CA LEU A 52 -1.02 10.03 21.67
C LEU A 52 -1.54 9.24 22.87
N ARG A 53 -2.86 9.18 23.01
CA ARG A 53 -3.49 8.38 24.06
C ARG A 53 -4.01 7.10 23.42
N ASP A 54 -3.24 6.04 23.53
CA ASP A 54 -3.72 4.68 23.24
C ASP A 54 -4.41 4.14 24.51
N GLY A 55 -5.49 3.39 24.31
CA GLY A 55 -6.55 3.23 25.30
C GLY A 55 -6.14 2.57 26.61
N VAL A 56 -6.38 3.27 27.73
CA VAL A 56 -6.74 2.68 29.04
C VAL A 56 -7.73 3.62 29.76
N PHE A 57 -8.80 3.05 30.34
CA PHE A 57 -9.78 3.73 31.20
C PHE A 57 -9.18 4.06 32.57
N VAL A 58 -9.29 5.31 33.06
CA VAL A 58 -9.78 5.67 34.42
C VAL A 58 -10.29 7.13 34.43
N ASP A 59 -11.29 7.33 35.28
CA ASP A 59 -12.14 8.46 35.65
C ASP A 59 -11.59 9.91 35.79
N THR A 60 -12.45 10.84 35.35
CA THR A 60 -12.80 12.16 35.94
C THR A 60 -11.76 13.07 36.64
N HIS A 61 -10.62 13.43 36.02
CA HIS A 61 -9.94 14.70 36.39
C HIS A 61 -9.41 15.47 35.16
N LYS A 62 -10.18 16.45 34.68
CA LYS A 62 -9.75 17.35 33.60
C LYS A 62 -8.85 18.46 34.14
N LEU A 63 -7.58 18.51 33.73
CA LEU A 63 -6.73 19.69 33.91
C LEU A 63 -7.00 20.72 32.80
N LYS A 64 -7.56 21.88 33.18
CA LYS A 64 -8.00 22.96 32.27
C LYS A 64 -6.89 23.58 31.40
N SER A 65 -5.62 23.31 31.69
CA SER A 65 -4.46 23.98 31.09
C SER A 65 -3.93 23.35 29.79
N TYR A 66 -4.41 22.16 29.38
CA TYR A 66 -3.82 21.39 28.26
C TYR A 66 -4.76 21.07 27.09
N HIS A 67 -5.91 21.75 27.03
CA HIS A 67 -6.92 21.55 25.99
C HIS A 67 -6.46 21.75 24.52
N PRO A 68 -5.44 22.57 24.19
CA PRO A 68 -5.00 22.79 22.79
C PRO A 68 -3.99 21.76 22.24
N ILE A 69 -3.41 20.90 23.08
CA ILE A 69 -2.26 20.04 22.70
C ILE A 69 -2.72 18.59 22.41
N ILE A 70 -3.93 18.22 22.84
CA ILE A 70 -4.56 16.93 22.55
C ILE A 70 -5.35 17.04 21.24
N GLN A 71 -4.81 16.53 20.14
CA GLN A 71 -5.55 16.37 18.89
C GLN A 71 -6.16 14.96 18.81
N LEU A 72 -7.48 14.87 18.94
CA LEU A 72 -8.23 13.68 18.53
C LEU A 72 -8.48 13.76 17.02
N LYS A 73 -7.86 12.88 16.24
CA LYS A 73 -8.19 12.68 14.82
C LYS A 73 -9.46 11.82 14.74
N HIS A 74 -10.64 12.44 14.66
CA HIS A 74 -11.88 11.70 14.43
C HIS A 74 -12.18 11.57 12.94
N ASN A 75 -12.03 10.35 12.44
CA ASN A 75 -12.82 9.71 11.38
C ASN A 75 -12.73 8.23 11.77
N GLU A 76 -13.62 7.77 12.65
CA GLU A 76 -13.59 6.41 13.20
C GLU A 76 -14.44 5.48 12.35
N ASP A 77 -13.87 4.36 11.94
CA ASP A 77 -14.61 3.24 11.35
C ASP A 77 -15.45 2.58 12.45
N LEU A 78 -16.78 2.55 12.31
CA LEU A 78 -17.67 1.86 13.23
C LEU A 78 -17.88 0.42 12.78
N TYR A 79 -17.61 -0.57 13.63
CA TYR A 79 -17.87 -1.97 13.37
C TYR A 79 -19.06 -2.45 14.22
N LEU A 80 -20.10 -3.00 13.60
CA LEU A 80 -21.24 -3.59 14.31
C LEU A 80 -21.03 -5.09 14.51
N VAL A 81 -21.47 -5.68 15.63
CA VAL A 81 -21.33 -7.13 15.93
C VAL A 81 -22.64 -7.71 16.49
N SER A 82 -22.95 -8.96 16.14
CA SER A 82 -24.11 -9.76 16.62
C SER A 82 -23.65 -10.86 17.60
N GLU A 83 -24.34 -11.04 18.73
CA GLU A 83 -24.10 -12.17 19.65
C GLU A 83 -24.89 -13.42 19.22
N ALA A 84 -24.19 -14.54 19.05
CA ALA A 84 -24.81 -15.86 19.02
C ALA A 84 -24.80 -16.48 20.43
N GLN A 85 -25.97 -16.53 21.05
CA GLN A 85 -26.36 -17.32 22.24
C GLN A 85 -25.56 -17.15 23.54
N THR A 86 -26.17 -16.50 24.55
CA THR A 86 -26.70 -17.19 25.76
C THR A 86 -27.51 -16.21 26.63
N VAL A 87 -28.60 -16.73 27.18
CA VAL A 87 -29.57 -16.05 28.04
C VAL A 87 -28.91 -15.63 29.36
N ASN A 88 -29.00 -14.34 29.73
CA ASN A 88 -29.57 -13.88 31.00
C ASN A 88 -29.78 -12.36 30.99
N GLN A 89 -30.98 -11.96 31.41
CA GLN A 89 -31.59 -10.63 31.49
C GLN A 89 -30.65 -9.44 31.80
N ILE A 90 -30.68 -8.36 30.98
CA ILE A 90 -30.35 -6.99 31.42
C ILE A 90 -31.25 -5.94 30.72
N THR A 91 -31.65 -4.93 31.49
CA THR A 91 -32.61 -3.83 31.25
C THR A 91 -31.93 -2.57 30.63
N PRO A 92 -32.65 -1.47 30.30
CA PRO A 92 -32.41 -0.64 29.11
C PRO A 92 -31.27 0.38 29.24
N LYS A 93 -30.11 0.06 28.66
CA LYS A 93 -29.12 1.02 28.14
C LYS A 93 -28.54 0.44 26.85
N LYS A 94 -29.23 0.69 25.72
CA LYS A 94 -29.01 0.11 24.37
C LYS A 94 -27.72 0.59 23.64
N LEU A 95 -26.61 0.75 24.35
CA LEU A 95 -25.26 0.85 23.79
C LEU A 95 -24.28 0.36 24.85
N THR A 96 -23.79 -0.87 24.73
CA THR A 96 -22.62 -1.32 25.47
C THR A 96 -21.42 -1.21 24.54
N CYS A 97 -20.62 -0.16 24.72
CA CYS A 97 -19.30 -0.04 24.10
C CYS A 97 -18.46 -1.20 24.62
N VAL A 98 -18.02 -2.11 23.74
CA VAL A 98 -17.15 -3.22 24.12
C VAL A 98 -15.96 -3.27 23.17
N ASP A 99 -14.79 -3.04 23.77
CA ASP A 99 -13.44 -3.25 23.28
C ASP A 99 -12.93 -2.42 22.09
N PHE A 100 -11.98 -1.54 22.41
CA PHE A 100 -11.02 -0.99 21.45
C PHE A 100 -9.85 -1.99 21.36
N LEU A 101 -9.91 -2.93 20.42
CA LEU A 101 -8.74 -3.76 20.08
C LEU A 101 -7.80 -2.98 19.15
N GLU A 102 -6.55 -3.46 18.99
CA GLU A 102 -5.35 -2.85 18.38
C GLU A 102 -5.48 -2.14 17.01
N PHE A 103 -6.67 -2.09 16.42
CA PHE A 103 -6.99 -1.33 15.21
C PHE A 103 -8.03 -0.26 15.55
N ARG A 104 -7.79 0.99 15.15
CA ARG A 104 -8.61 2.21 15.37
C ARG A 104 -10.09 2.09 14.95
N ARG A 105 -10.87 1.20 15.58
CA ARG A 105 -12.26 0.89 15.24
C ARG A 105 -13.10 0.95 16.49
N LEU A 106 -14.25 1.61 16.40
CA LEU A 106 -15.24 1.57 17.47
C LEU A 106 -16.14 0.35 17.23
N ILE A 107 -16.16 -0.61 18.15
CA ILE A 107 -17.03 -1.79 18.05
C ILE A 107 -18.31 -1.54 18.86
N VAL A 108 -19.46 -1.62 18.20
CA VAL A 108 -20.78 -1.50 18.85
C VAL A 108 -21.51 -2.83 18.74
N LYS A 109 -21.83 -3.40 19.90
CA LYS A 109 -22.65 -4.60 20.00
C LYS A 109 -24.13 -4.21 19.93
N ILE A 110 -24.89 -4.94 19.11
CA ILE A 110 -26.34 -4.75 18.98
C ILE A 110 -27.03 -6.08 19.26
N ASP A 111 -27.78 -6.15 20.36
CA ASP A 111 -28.55 -7.34 20.73
C ASP A 111 -29.59 -7.66 19.65
N GLY A 112 -29.59 -8.92 19.18
CA GLY A 112 -30.50 -9.38 18.12
C GLY A 112 -30.25 -8.76 16.73
N PHE A 113 -29.19 -7.96 16.59
CA PHE A 113 -28.78 -7.25 15.37
C PHE A 113 -29.95 -6.58 14.62
N ASP A 114 -30.56 -5.57 15.25
CA ASP A 114 -31.50 -4.67 14.57
C ASP A 114 -30.96 -3.24 14.63
N ILE A 115 -30.34 -2.81 13.52
CA ILE A 115 -29.68 -1.50 13.37
C ILE A 115 -30.67 -0.35 13.57
N SER A 116 -31.95 -0.57 13.26
CA SER A 116 -33.02 0.43 13.42
C SER A 116 -33.12 0.92 14.87
N ASN A 117 -32.78 0.08 15.86
CA ASN A 117 -32.77 0.45 17.28
C ASN A 117 -31.73 1.51 17.65
N VAL A 118 -30.64 1.58 16.90
CA VAL A 118 -29.53 2.51 17.16
C VAL A 118 -29.44 3.63 16.12
N ARG A 119 -30.26 3.58 15.07
CA ARG A 119 -30.30 4.56 13.97
C ARG A 119 -30.33 6.01 14.45
N ASP A 120 -31.28 6.38 15.31
CA ASP A 120 -31.42 7.76 15.80
C ASP A 120 -30.15 8.27 16.51
N GLN A 121 -29.41 7.37 17.17
CA GLN A 121 -28.18 7.72 17.86
C GLN A 121 -27.02 7.87 16.88
N LEU A 122 -26.96 7.02 15.87
CA LEU A 122 -26.00 7.10 14.78
C LEU A 122 -26.21 8.36 13.93
N GLU A 123 -27.45 8.74 13.64
CA GLU A 123 -27.77 9.98 12.91
C GLU A 123 -27.42 11.23 13.71
N LYS A 124 -27.58 11.21 15.04
CA LYS A 124 -27.14 12.30 15.93
C LYS A 124 -25.61 12.33 16.08
N SER A 125 -24.93 11.25 15.74
CA SER A 125 -23.47 11.16 15.81
C SER A 125 -22.81 11.78 14.57
N LYS A 126 -21.48 11.93 14.61
CA LYS A 126 -20.68 12.36 13.45
C LYS A 126 -20.19 11.18 12.60
N ILE A 127 -20.69 9.97 12.85
CA ILE A 127 -20.26 8.75 12.16
C ILE A 127 -20.77 8.79 10.73
N LYS A 128 -19.85 8.56 9.79
CA LYS A 128 -20.10 8.50 8.35
C LYS A 128 -19.73 7.16 7.75
N GLU A 129 -19.14 6.27 8.54
CA GLU A 129 -18.63 4.99 8.10
C GLU A 129 -19.13 3.88 9.02
N ILE A 130 -19.74 2.87 8.42
CA ILE A 130 -20.23 1.69 9.12
C ILE A 130 -19.74 0.43 8.39
N ARG A 131 -19.30 -0.54 9.19
CA ARG A 131 -18.98 -1.89 8.74
C ARG A 131 -19.88 -2.88 9.45
N LEU A 132 -20.61 -3.66 8.67
CA LEU A 132 -21.50 -4.69 9.16
C LEU A 132 -20.74 -6.02 9.33
N PRO A 133 -21.09 -6.84 10.33
CA PRO A 133 -20.47 -8.14 10.55
C PRO A 133 -21.00 -9.17 9.56
N TYR A 134 -20.48 -10.39 9.65
CA TYR A 134 -21.04 -11.55 8.94
C TYR A 134 -22.47 -11.86 9.43
N ASN A 135 -23.28 -12.47 8.56
CA ASN A 135 -24.64 -12.96 8.86
C ASN A 135 -25.62 -11.87 9.31
N VAL A 136 -25.53 -10.70 8.69
CA VAL A 136 -26.50 -9.61 8.89
C VAL A 136 -27.89 -10.04 8.42
N PRO A 137 -28.95 -9.87 9.23
CA PRO A 137 -30.33 -10.07 8.79
C PRO A 137 -30.67 -9.12 7.64
N ARG A 138 -31.74 -9.44 6.91
CA ARG A 138 -32.19 -8.63 5.78
C ARG A 138 -32.36 -7.16 6.18
N LEU A 139 -31.62 -6.28 5.51
CA LEU A 139 -31.79 -4.84 5.58
C LEU A 139 -33.18 -4.46 5.08
N SER A 140 -33.74 -3.41 5.67
CA SER A 140 -35.02 -2.86 5.26
C SER A 140 -34.90 -1.36 5.07
N ALA A 141 -35.77 -0.79 4.24
CA ALA A 141 -35.75 0.63 3.95
C ALA A 141 -35.75 1.48 5.23
N GLY A 142 -34.76 2.38 5.34
CA GLY A 142 -34.60 3.25 6.50
C GLY A 142 -34.04 2.58 7.77
N CYS A 143 -33.49 1.37 7.71
CA CYS A 143 -32.80 0.77 8.87
C CYS A 143 -31.41 1.39 9.11
N LEU A 144 -30.76 1.88 8.05
CA LEU A 144 -29.44 2.54 8.10
C LEU A 144 -29.58 4.06 8.28
N PRO A 145 -28.58 4.74 8.88
CA PRO A 145 -28.57 6.20 9.05
C PRO A 145 -28.48 6.97 7.72
N GLU A 146 -29.27 8.03 7.57
CA GLU A 146 -29.30 8.86 6.34
C GLU A 146 -28.09 9.81 6.17
N ASN A 147 -27.20 9.87 7.16
CA ASN A 147 -25.94 10.63 7.09
C ASN A 147 -24.73 9.75 6.72
N LEU A 148 -24.95 8.46 6.43
CA LEU A 148 -23.91 7.49 6.14
C LEU A 148 -23.29 7.72 4.76
N GLU A 149 -21.97 7.87 4.68
CA GLU A 149 -21.24 8.07 3.42
C GLU A 149 -20.49 6.79 2.97
N ASN A 150 -20.02 5.97 3.91
CA ASN A 150 -19.25 4.76 3.65
C ASN A 150 -19.91 3.53 4.33
N LEU A 151 -20.15 2.47 3.57
CA LEU A 151 -20.73 1.24 4.09
C LEU A 151 -19.94 0.04 3.58
N THR A 152 -19.52 -0.81 4.52
CA THR A 152 -18.95 -2.11 4.21
C THR A 152 -19.87 -3.21 4.71
N ILE A 153 -20.22 -4.15 3.83
CA ILE A 153 -21.03 -5.32 4.15
C ILE A 153 -20.26 -6.57 3.72
N ASP A 154 -20.16 -7.55 4.61
CA ASP A 154 -19.46 -8.82 4.35
C ASP A 154 -20.44 -10.00 4.39
N SER A 155 -20.33 -10.89 3.40
CA SER A 155 -21.14 -12.10 3.22
C SER A 155 -22.66 -11.90 3.35
N TYR A 156 -23.19 -10.79 2.85
CA TYR A 156 -24.63 -10.51 2.91
C TYR A 156 -25.44 -11.50 2.08
N SER A 157 -26.38 -12.18 2.74
CA SER A 157 -27.09 -13.36 2.22
C SER A 157 -28.48 -13.07 1.64
N TYR A 158 -28.81 -11.79 1.45
CA TYR A 158 -30.10 -11.35 0.91
C TYR A 158 -29.88 -10.39 -0.26
N PRO A 159 -30.82 -10.29 -1.21
CA PRO A 159 -30.75 -9.27 -2.25
C PRO A 159 -30.93 -7.87 -1.65
N LEU A 160 -30.22 -6.88 -2.20
CA LEU A 160 -30.42 -5.46 -1.94
C LEU A 160 -31.59 -4.95 -2.79
N GLU A 161 -32.60 -4.38 -2.15
CA GLU A 161 -33.77 -3.78 -2.79
C GLU A 161 -33.70 -2.24 -2.76
N GLU A 162 -34.62 -1.59 -3.49
CA GLU A 162 -34.72 -0.14 -3.51
C GLU A 162 -35.00 0.42 -2.10
N GLY A 163 -34.15 1.35 -1.66
CA GLY A 163 -34.27 2.00 -0.35
C GLY A 163 -33.57 1.28 0.81
N ASP A 164 -33.05 0.06 0.61
CA ASP A 164 -32.28 -0.65 1.66
C ASP A 164 -30.98 0.08 2.02
N LEU A 165 -30.39 0.79 1.05
CA LEU A 165 -29.18 1.60 1.22
C LEU A 165 -29.52 3.10 1.26
N PRO A 166 -28.89 3.89 2.15
CA PRO A 166 -29.18 5.31 2.29
C PRO A 166 -28.70 6.11 1.07
N ALA A 167 -29.46 7.13 0.67
CA ALA A 167 -29.17 7.93 -0.52
C ALA A 167 -27.92 8.82 -0.39
N SER A 168 -27.40 9.00 0.84
CA SER A 168 -26.18 9.74 1.16
C SER A 168 -24.90 8.97 0.83
N LEU A 169 -25.00 7.66 0.57
CA LEU A 169 -23.84 6.79 0.45
C LEU A 169 -23.00 7.13 -0.79
N LYS A 170 -21.69 7.26 -0.58
CA LYS A 170 -20.66 7.54 -1.60
C LYS A 170 -19.77 6.34 -1.85
N VAL A 171 -19.48 5.55 -0.83
CA VAL A 171 -18.62 4.35 -0.92
C VAL A 171 -19.39 3.14 -0.41
N LEU A 172 -19.46 2.10 -1.25
CA LEU A 172 -20.08 0.83 -0.90
C LEU A 172 -19.09 -0.31 -1.18
N SER A 173 -18.81 -1.10 -0.14
CA SER A 173 -17.99 -2.31 -0.23
C SER A 173 -18.83 -3.53 0.08
N LEU A 174 -19.05 -4.39 -0.91
CA LEU A 174 -19.78 -5.64 -0.82
C LEU A 174 -18.80 -6.81 -0.97
N TYR A 175 -18.45 -7.44 0.14
CA TYR A 175 -17.61 -8.64 0.14
C TYR A 175 -18.49 -9.89 0.08
N GLN A 176 -18.15 -10.82 -0.81
CA GLN A 176 -18.84 -12.10 -1.00
C GLN A 176 -20.34 -11.98 -1.32
N TYR A 177 -20.78 -10.88 -1.94
CA TYR A 177 -22.18 -10.67 -2.29
C TYR A 177 -22.52 -11.43 -3.59
N ASN A 178 -23.41 -12.41 -3.48
CA ASN A 178 -23.73 -13.36 -4.55
C ASN A 178 -25.17 -13.18 -5.11
N HIS A 179 -25.82 -12.05 -4.83
CA HIS A 179 -27.18 -11.75 -5.30
C HIS A 179 -27.15 -10.72 -6.44
N PRO A 180 -28.11 -10.75 -7.38
CA PRO A 180 -28.17 -9.76 -8.45
C PRO A 180 -28.27 -8.34 -7.89
N LEU A 181 -27.64 -7.39 -8.59
CA LEU A 181 -27.87 -5.96 -8.39
C LEU A 181 -28.93 -5.54 -9.41
N ILE A 182 -30.04 -4.98 -8.93
CA ILE A 182 -31.19 -4.58 -9.73
C ILE A 182 -31.29 -3.05 -9.80
N ASN A 183 -32.11 -2.54 -10.71
CA ASN A 183 -32.34 -1.09 -10.77
C ASN A 183 -32.84 -0.57 -9.41
N GLY A 184 -32.24 0.51 -8.91
CA GLY A 184 -32.54 1.08 -7.60
C GLY A 184 -31.83 0.43 -6.40
N SER A 185 -31.13 -0.71 -6.57
CA SER A 185 -30.42 -1.36 -5.45
C SER A 185 -29.16 -0.61 -5.01
N LEU A 186 -28.61 0.24 -5.89
CA LEU A 186 -27.46 1.09 -5.59
C LEU A 186 -27.89 2.55 -5.43
N PRO A 187 -27.37 3.28 -4.44
CA PRO A 187 -27.77 4.66 -4.17
C PRO A 187 -27.31 5.63 -5.28
N PRO A 188 -28.07 6.69 -5.58
CA PRO A 188 -27.86 7.54 -6.76
C PRO A 188 -26.62 8.44 -6.67
N LYS A 189 -26.03 8.62 -5.48
CA LYS A 189 -24.83 9.43 -5.24
C LYS A 189 -23.56 8.60 -5.08
N LEU A 190 -23.62 7.30 -5.37
CA LEU A 190 -22.49 6.41 -5.17
C LEU A 190 -21.34 6.77 -6.11
N GLU A 191 -20.16 7.01 -5.53
CA GLU A 191 -18.95 7.40 -6.25
C GLU A 191 -17.98 6.22 -6.39
N LYS A 192 -17.95 5.31 -5.40
CA LYS A 192 -17.06 4.15 -5.38
C LYS A 192 -17.82 2.88 -5.01
N LEU A 193 -17.53 1.82 -5.76
CA LEU A 193 -18.15 0.52 -5.56
C LEU A 193 -17.09 -0.58 -5.56
N LEU A 194 -16.94 -1.29 -4.45
CA LEU A 194 -16.12 -2.49 -4.34
C LEU A 194 -17.05 -3.71 -4.25
N ILE A 195 -16.89 -4.69 -5.13
CA ILE A 195 -17.68 -5.92 -5.09
C ILE A 195 -16.74 -7.10 -5.25
N THR A 196 -16.57 -7.95 -4.22
CA THR A 196 -15.78 -9.18 -4.33
C THR A 196 -16.69 -10.39 -4.49
N VAL A 197 -16.45 -11.24 -5.48
CA VAL A 197 -17.25 -12.45 -5.77
C VAL A 197 -16.35 -13.69 -5.71
N PHE A 198 -16.77 -14.73 -4.97
CA PHE A 198 -16.00 -15.99 -4.85
C PHE A 198 -16.65 -17.21 -5.50
N SER A 199 -17.97 -17.22 -5.76
CA SER A 199 -18.66 -18.45 -6.20
C SER A 199 -19.69 -18.24 -7.31
N LYS A 200 -20.56 -17.22 -7.19
CA LYS A 200 -21.60 -16.93 -8.19
C LYS A 200 -21.56 -15.47 -8.55
N THR A 201 -21.40 -15.19 -9.84
CA THR A 201 -21.46 -13.83 -10.33
C THR A 201 -22.89 -13.31 -10.23
N PRO A 202 -23.11 -12.14 -9.61
CA PRO A 202 -24.43 -11.56 -9.54
C PRO A 202 -24.93 -11.31 -10.97
N CYS A 203 -26.20 -11.61 -11.27
CA CYS A 203 -26.75 -11.24 -12.57
C CYS A 203 -26.76 -9.72 -12.66
N LEU A 204 -26.16 -9.20 -13.73
CA LEU A 204 -26.02 -7.77 -13.98
C LEU A 204 -27.02 -7.36 -15.04
N GLN A 205 -27.81 -6.33 -14.75
CA GLN A 205 -28.71 -5.72 -15.71
C GLN A 205 -28.14 -4.39 -16.21
N VAL A 206 -28.54 -4.01 -17.42
CA VAL A 206 -28.25 -2.68 -17.98
C VAL A 206 -28.89 -1.62 -17.05
N ASN A 207 -28.21 -0.48 -16.84
CA ASN A 207 -28.66 0.66 -16.02
C ASN A 207 -28.72 0.44 -14.50
N VAL A 208 -28.06 -0.58 -13.97
CA VAL A 208 -27.98 -0.81 -12.51
C VAL A 208 -27.03 0.17 -11.82
N PHE A 209 -26.01 0.64 -12.54
CA PHE A 209 -24.93 1.45 -12.00
C PHE A 209 -25.25 2.93 -12.05
N PRO A 210 -25.08 3.68 -10.94
CA PRO A 210 -25.27 5.13 -10.96
C PRO A 210 -24.18 5.81 -11.81
N THR A 211 -24.59 6.84 -12.55
CA THR A 211 -23.70 7.60 -13.46
C THR A 211 -22.63 8.43 -12.74
N THR A 212 -22.75 8.55 -11.42
CA THR A 212 -21.79 9.20 -10.51
C THR A 212 -20.58 8.34 -10.18
N LEU A 213 -20.57 7.05 -10.55
CA LEU A 213 -19.44 6.18 -10.25
C LEU A 213 -18.17 6.67 -10.93
N THR A 214 -17.15 6.87 -10.11
CA THR A 214 -15.79 7.23 -10.51
C THR A 214 -14.82 6.06 -10.39
N SER A 215 -15.10 5.09 -9.48
CA SER A 215 -14.26 3.91 -9.26
C SER A 215 -15.07 2.65 -9.02
N ILE A 216 -14.68 1.57 -9.70
CA ILE A 216 -15.19 0.22 -9.45
C ILE A 216 -14.03 -0.72 -9.17
N GLU A 217 -14.08 -1.46 -8.07
CA GLU A 217 -12.99 -2.31 -7.59
C GLU A 217 -13.39 -3.75 -7.30
N ASN A 218 -12.42 -4.67 -7.45
CA ASN A 218 -12.53 -6.12 -7.23
C ASN A 218 -13.66 -6.84 -7.98
N CYS A 219 -14.18 -6.21 -9.02
CA CYS A 219 -15.47 -6.56 -9.57
C CYS A 219 -15.41 -7.79 -10.51
N PRO A 220 -16.52 -8.52 -10.70
CA PRO A 220 -16.59 -9.65 -11.63
C PRO A 220 -16.46 -9.20 -13.09
N TYR A 221 -15.80 -10.01 -13.92
CA TYR A 221 -15.47 -9.67 -15.32
C TYR A 221 -16.69 -9.31 -16.19
N GLN A 222 -17.88 -9.84 -15.90
CA GLN A 222 -19.10 -9.53 -16.64
C GLN A 222 -19.44 -8.04 -16.61
N LEU A 223 -18.97 -7.29 -15.60
CA LEU A 223 -19.21 -5.85 -15.50
C LEU A 223 -18.56 -5.03 -16.61
N ILE A 224 -17.50 -5.56 -17.22
CA ILE A 224 -16.77 -4.85 -18.27
C ILE A 224 -17.69 -4.48 -19.43
N LYS A 225 -18.71 -5.29 -19.75
CA LYS A 225 -19.66 -4.98 -20.84
C LYS A 225 -20.61 -3.80 -20.54
N PHE A 226 -20.63 -3.31 -19.29
CA PHE A 226 -21.49 -2.22 -18.85
C PHE A 226 -20.73 -0.94 -18.51
N VAL A 227 -19.41 -0.99 -18.28
CA VAL A 227 -18.67 0.19 -17.81
C VAL A 227 -18.54 1.30 -18.85
N LYS A 228 -18.62 0.98 -20.14
CA LYS A 228 -18.67 1.98 -21.22
C LYS A 228 -19.83 2.99 -21.10
N TYR A 229 -20.88 2.67 -20.36
CA TYR A 229 -22.03 3.55 -20.14
C TYR A 229 -21.86 4.47 -18.92
N LEU A 230 -20.72 4.42 -18.23
CA LEU A 230 -20.45 5.22 -17.04
C LEU A 230 -19.62 6.45 -17.40
N PRO A 231 -20.22 7.66 -17.48
CA PRO A 231 -19.57 8.84 -18.05
C PRO A 231 -18.51 9.45 -17.14
N CYS A 232 -18.48 9.09 -15.86
CA CYS A 232 -17.54 9.62 -14.87
C CYS A 232 -16.49 8.59 -14.42
N LEU A 233 -16.46 7.40 -15.03
CA LEU A 233 -15.61 6.31 -14.55
C LEU A 233 -14.14 6.60 -14.89
N GLU A 234 -13.31 6.74 -13.86
CA GLU A 234 -11.88 7.05 -13.96
C GLU A 234 -11.00 5.85 -13.59
N SER A 235 -11.49 4.93 -12.75
CA SER A 235 -10.75 3.77 -12.26
C SER A 235 -11.58 2.49 -12.30
N PHE A 236 -11.01 1.42 -12.82
CA PHE A 236 -11.65 0.11 -12.92
C PHE A 236 -10.67 -1.01 -12.57
N GLU A 237 -11.01 -1.82 -11.57
CA GLU A 237 -10.28 -3.03 -11.21
C GLU A 237 -11.21 -4.26 -11.29
N CYS A 238 -10.79 -5.21 -12.13
CA CYS A 238 -11.40 -6.53 -12.25
C CYS A 238 -10.46 -7.57 -11.63
N ASN A 239 -10.97 -8.27 -10.62
CA ASN A 239 -10.24 -9.32 -9.90
C ASN A 239 -10.99 -10.65 -10.02
N SER A 240 -11.24 -11.07 -11.26
CA SER A 240 -11.86 -12.36 -11.57
C SER A 240 -10.80 -13.41 -11.88
N ILE A 241 -10.98 -14.63 -11.40
CA ILE A 241 -10.03 -15.74 -11.56
C ILE A 241 -9.90 -16.20 -13.03
N SER A 242 -10.88 -15.91 -13.89
CA SER A 242 -10.81 -16.20 -15.32
C SER A 242 -11.75 -15.27 -16.09
N ILE A 243 -11.18 -14.50 -17.01
CA ILE A 243 -11.93 -13.80 -18.05
C ILE A 243 -11.90 -14.70 -19.30
N PRO A 244 -13.02 -15.00 -19.95
CA PRO A 244 -13.02 -15.84 -21.15
C PRO A 244 -12.16 -15.26 -22.27
N ASP A 245 -11.60 -16.15 -23.09
CA ASP A 245 -10.91 -15.75 -24.33
C ASP A 245 -11.83 -14.92 -25.22
N ASP A 246 -11.27 -13.90 -25.87
CA ASP A 246 -11.97 -12.96 -26.77
C ASP A 246 -13.17 -12.22 -26.14
N PHE A 247 -13.28 -12.21 -24.80
CA PHE A 247 -14.37 -11.49 -24.12
C PHE A 247 -14.26 -9.98 -24.28
N LEU A 248 -13.03 -9.44 -24.35
CA LEU A 248 -12.79 -8.00 -24.42
C LEU A 248 -12.79 -7.52 -25.87
N GLU A 249 -13.58 -6.49 -26.14
CA GLU A 249 -13.74 -5.87 -27.46
C GLU A 249 -13.38 -4.37 -27.42
N PRO A 250 -12.89 -3.80 -28.53
CA PRO A 250 -12.69 -2.35 -28.63
C PRO A 250 -13.96 -1.57 -28.29
N GLY A 251 -13.84 -0.62 -27.36
CA GLY A 251 -14.97 0.20 -26.88
C GLY A 251 -15.70 -0.36 -25.65
N ASP A 252 -15.22 -1.44 -25.04
CA ASP A 252 -15.76 -1.93 -23.76
C ASP A 252 -15.46 -1.00 -22.58
N PHE A 253 -14.38 -0.22 -22.66
CA PHE A 253 -13.99 0.75 -21.63
C PHE A 253 -14.28 2.18 -22.10
N PRO A 254 -14.74 3.08 -21.21
CA PRO A 254 -14.98 4.47 -21.56
C PRO A 254 -13.68 5.27 -21.69
N ASP A 255 -13.67 6.30 -22.54
CA ASP A 255 -12.51 7.19 -22.75
C ASP A 255 -12.17 8.06 -21.52
N THR A 256 -13.05 8.10 -20.52
CA THR A 256 -12.79 8.75 -19.22
C THR A 256 -11.86 7.94 -18.34
N LEU A 257 -11.66 6.65 -18.63
CA LEU A 257 -10.91 5.74 -17.80
C LEU A 257 -9.42 6.10 -17.82
N THR A 258 -8.82 6.29 -16.64
CA THR A 258 -7.39 6.62 -16.49
C THR A 258 -6.61 5.55 -15.74
N SER A 259 -7.30 4.67 -15.01
CA SER A 259 -6.71 3.56 -14.26
C SER A 259 -7.45 2.26 -14.59
N LEU A 260 -6.70 1.26 -15.07
CA LEU A 260 -7.23 -0.05 -15.43
C LEU A 260 -6.38 -1.16 -14.81
N SER A 261 -7.02 -2.03 -14.03
CA SER A 261 -6.42 -3.23 -13.47
C SER A 261 -7.23 -4.45 -13.89
N LEU A 262 -6.61 -5.33 -14.69
CA LEU A 262 -7.17 -6.61 -15.10
C LEU A 262 -6.29 -7.71 -14.50
N ARG A 263 -6.76 -8.35 -13.42
CA ARG A 263 -6.07 -9.50 -12.83
C ARG A 263 -6.55 -10.80 -13.45
N PHE A 264 -5.64 -11.76 -13.55
CA PHE A 264 -5.88 -13.10 -14.10
C PHE A 264 -6.42 -13.11 -15.54
N TYR A 265 -6.09 -12.09 -16.34
CA TYR A 265 -6.40 -12.08 -17.77
C TYR A 265 -5.31 -12.85 -18.53
N THR A 266 -5.63 -14.03 -19.05
CA THR A 266 -4.65 -14.93 -19.68
C THR A 266 -4.66 -14.91 -21.21
N SER A 267 -5.70 -14.34 -21.81
CA SER A 267 -5.95 -14.35 -23.26
C SER A 267 -5.20 -13.21 -23.96
N THR A 268 -5.10 -13.22 -25.28
CA THR A 268 -4.50 -12.11 -26.04
C THR A 268 -5.42 -10.89 -26.03
N LEU A 269 -4.88 -9.68 -25.79
CA LEU A 269 -5.61 -8.42 -25.96
C LEU A 269 -5.56 -7.98 -27.43
N GLN A 270 -6.72 -7.66 -28.01
CA GLN A 270 -6.80 -7.05 -29.33
C GLN A 270 -6.38 -5.56 -29.29
N PRO A 271 -5.86 -4.99 -30.39
CA PRO A 271 -5.59 -3.56 -30.48
C PRO A 271 -6.84 -2.74 -30.15
N LYS A 272 -6.64 -1.58 -29.52
CA LYS A 272 -7.71 -0.61 -29.14
C LYS A 272 -8.70 -1.09 -28.07
N VAL A 273 -8.47 -2.24 -27.43
CA VAL A 273 -9.24 -2.63 -26.24
C VAL A 273 -8.93 -1.69 -25.08
N ILE A 274 -7.64 -1.43 -24.81
CA ILE A 274 -7.21 -0.48 -23.79
C ILE A 274 -7.30 0.94 -24.38
N PRO A 275 -8.07 1.88 -23.79
CA PRO A 275 -8.15 3.26 -24.25
C PRO A 275 -6.82 4.00 -24.09
N SER A 276 -6.57 5.01 -24.93
CA SER A 276 -5.36 5.83 -24.85
C SER A 276 -5.36 6.85 -23.70
N SER A 277 -6.50 7.01 -23.01
CA SER A 277 -6.66 7.83 -21.80
C SER A 277 -5.97 7.23 -20.56
N ILE A 278 -5.59 5.94 -20.61
CA ILE A 278 -5.02 5.20 -19.49
C ILE A 278 -3.63 5.75 -19.09
N LYS A 279 -3.47 5.98 -17.78
CA LYS A 279 -2.24 6.42 -17.12
C LYS A 279 -1.67 5.38 -16.17
N TYR A 280 -2.54 4.56 -15.56
CA TYR A 280 -2.18 3.48 -14.65
C TYR A 280 -2.72 2.17 -15.21
N LEU A 281 -1.83 1.26 -15.56
CA LEU A 281 -2.19 -0.03 -16.16
C LEU A 281 -1.60 -1.17 -15.35
N THR A 282 -2.44 -2.13 -14.94
CA THR A 282 -2.00 -3.38 -14.33
C THR A 282 -2.66 -4.55 -15.05
N LEU A 283 -1.85 -5.43 -15.64
CA LEU A 283 -2.29 -6.66 -16.30
C LEU A 283 -1.61 -7.85 -15.62
N SER A 284 -2.27 -8.41 -14.61
CA SER A 284 -1.74 -9.57 -13.87
C SER A 284 -2.10 -10.88 -14.56
N CYS A 285 -1.16 -11.83 -14.54
CA CYS A 285 -1.17 -13.12 -15.24
C CYS A 285 -1.36 -13.03 -16.77
N TYR A 286 -1.25 -11.82 -17.33
CA TYR A 286 -1.22 -11.60 -18.76
C TYR A 286 0.19 -11.78 -19.29
N ILE A 287 0.30 -12.55 -20.38
CA ILE A 287 1.51 -12.64 -21.17
C ILE A 287 1.41 -11.57 -22.26
N TRP A 288 2.18 -10.50 -22.10
CA TRP A 288 2.15 -9.40 -23.05
C TRP A 288 2.90 -9.79 -24.33
N ASP A 289 2.14 -9.91 -25.43
CA ASP A 289 2.68 -9.96 -26.79
C ASP A 289 2.95 -8.53 -27.30
N LEU A 290 4.23 -8.19 -27.36
CA LEU A 290 4.72 -6.89 -27.81
C LEU A 290 4.44 -6.61 -29.31
N THR A 291 4.10 -7.64 -30.10
CA THR A 291 3.90 -7.48 -31.55
C THR A 291 2.48 -7.03 -31.93
N ASN A 292 1.51 -7.16 -31.02
CA ASN A 292 0.09 -6.94 -31.32
C ASN A 292 -0.40 -5.51 -31.00
N ASN A 293 0.47 -4.57 -30.61
CA ASN A 293 0.08 -3.19 -30.26
C ASN A 293 -1.15 -3.12 -29.32
N SER A 294 -1.26 -4.08 -28.39
CA SER A 294 -2.41 -4.21 -27.48
C SER A 294 -2.46 -3.11 -26.43
N ILE A 295 -1.30 -2.61 -26.03
CA ILE A 295 -1.12 -1.47 -25.15
C ILE A 295 -0.79 -0.24 -26.03
N PRO A 296 -1.58 0.84 -25.96
CA PRO A 296 -1.39 2.01 -26.81
C PRO A 296 -0.04 2.69 -26.60
N ASN A 297 0.66 3.02 -27.70
CA ASN A 297 1.99 3.66 -27.66
C ASN A 297 1.92 5.19 -27.49
N GLU A 298 0.78 5.79 -27.83
CA GLU A 298 0.50 7.21 -27.73
C GLU A 298 0.17 7.67 -26.30
N SER A 299 -0.18 6.75 -25.41
CA SER A 299 -0.52 7.05 -24.02
C SER A 299 0.69 7.52 -23.22
N HIS A 300 0.44 8.37 -22.22
CA HIS A 300 1.43 8.82 -21.24
C HIS A 300 1.24 8.07 -19.92
N TYR A 301 1.92 6.93 -19.78
CA TYR A 301 1.78 6.06 -18.62
C TYR A 301 2.58 6.59 -17.44
N LYS A 302 1.90 6.78 -16.32
CA LYS A 302 2.53 6.94 -15.01
C LYS A 302 2.98 5.62 -14.43
N TYR A 303 2.25 4.53 -14.69
CA TYR A 303 2.60 3.21 -14.16
C TYR A 303 2.09 2.11 -15.10
N ILE A 304 2.96 1.15 -15.41
CA ILE A 304 2.61 -0.12 -16.03
C ILE A 304 3.14 -1.25 -15.16
N CYS A 305 2.26 -2.19 -14.82
CA CYS A 305 2.62 -3.47 -14.23
C CYS A 305 2.07 -4.61 -15.07
N VAL A 306 2.95 -5.52 -15.49
CA VAL A 306 2.57 -6.72 -16.24
C VAL A 306 3.20 -7.95 -15.61
N SER A 307 2.53 -9.10 -15.74
CA SER A 307 3.07 -10.33 -15.20
C SER A 307 4.20 -10.89 -16.04
N ASP A 308 4.03 -11.08 -17.34
CA ASP A 308 5.06 -11.71 -18.17
C ASP A 308 5.09 -11.15 -19.59
N ILE A 309 6.18 -11.40 -20.30
CA ILE A 309 6.36 -11.06 -21.72
C ILE A 309 6.83 -12.32 -22.45
N SER A 310 6.06 -12.74 -23.47
CA SER A 310 6.30 -13.99 -24.20
C SER A 310 7.61 -14.01 -24.99
N SER A 311 8.12 -12.85 -25.39
CA SER A 311 9.29 -12.68 -26.24
C SER A 311 10.39 -11.82 -25.60
N ASP A 312 11.53 -11.74 -26.26
CA ASP A 312 12.59 -10.80 -25.88
C ASP A 312 12.14 -9.37 -26.15
N ILE A 313 12.41 -8.45 -25.22
CA ILE A 313 12.07 -7.03 -25.40
C ILE A 313 13.12 -6.43 -26.34
N GLN A 314 12.75 -6.16 -27.59
CA GLN A 314 13.62 -5.47 -28.54
C GLN A 314 13.45 -3.95 -28.41
N PRO A 315 14.41 -3.16 -28.90
CA PRO A 315 14.28 -1.71 -28.95
C PRO A 315 12.98 -1.26 -29.63
N ASN A 316 12.30 -0.28 -29.02
CA ASN A 316 11.01 0.28 -29.46
C ASN A 316 9.78 -0.63 -29.35
N HIS A 317 9.87 -1.80 -28.70
CA HIS A 317 8.70 -2.66 -28.46
C HIS A 317 7.78 -2.14 -27.33
N LEU A 318 8.35 -1.45 -26.33
CA LEU A 318 7.58 -0.88 -25.24
C LEU A 318 7.11 0.54 -25.58
N PRO A 319 5.94 0.98 -25.07
CA PRO A 319 5.51 2.36 -25.20
C PRO A 319 6.60 3.34 -24.74
N PRO A 320 6.88 4.41 -25.51
CA PRO A 320 8.02 5.29 -25.23
C PRO A 320 7.82 6.15 -23.97
N ASN A 321 6.57 6.44 -23.59
CA ASN A 321 6.21 7.38 -22.52
C ASN A 321 5.76 6.64 -21.25
N ILE A 322 6.68 5.92 -20.59
CA ILE A 322 6.42 5.21 -19.33
C ILE A 322 7.28 5.82 -18.22
N GLU A 323 6.66 6.26 -17.12
CA GLU A 323 7.38 6.79 -15.94
C GLU A 323 7.82 5.67 -14.97
N ASN A 324 6.92 4.72 -14.67
CA ASN A 324 7.18 3.61 -13.77
C ASN A 324 6.81 2.28 -14.45
N LEU A 325 7.75 1.35 -14.53
CA LEU A 325 7.59 0.07 -15.22
C LEU A 325 7.92 -1.10 -14.29
N GLU A 326 7.00 -2.06 -14.21
CA GLU A 326 7.15 -3.29 -13.46
C GLU A 326 6.80 -4.51 -14.31
N ILE A 327 7.71 -5.48 -14.38
CA ILE A 327 7.53 -6.71 -15.16
C ILE A 327 7.86 -7.91 -14.27
N LEU A 328 6.82 -8.55 -13.72
CA LEU A 328 6.94 -9.46 -12.56
C LEU A 328 7.67 -10.78 -12.84
N ASN A 329 7.53 -11.35 -14.04
CA ASN A 329 8.07 -12.67 -14.38
C ASN A 329 9.08 -12.64 -15.52
N TYR A 330 9.66 -11.48 -15.84
CA TYR A 330 10.61 -11.37 -16.94
C TYR A 330 12.00 -11.88 -16.58
N ASN A 331 12.47 -12.90 -17.31
CA ASN A 331 13.78 -13.49 -17.14
C ASN A 331 14.43 -13.87 -18.49
N LYS A 332 14.55 -12.87 -19.38
CA LYS A 332 15.15 -13.01 -20.73
C LYS A 332 16.21 -11.92 -20.96
N PRO A 333 17.10 -12.06 -21.97
CA PRO A 333 18.12 -11.05 -22.26
C PRO A 333 17.53 -9.67 -22.56
N LEU A 334 18.11 -8.63 -21.97
CA LEU A 334 17.83 -7.24 -22.32
C LEU A 334 18.98 -6.67 -23.15
N LEU A 335 18.65 -5.96 -24.23
CA LEU A 335 19.61 -5.25 -25.07
C LEU A 335 19.60 -3.75 -24.72
N PRO A 336 20.70 -3.02 -24.98
CA PRO A 336 20.69 -1.57 -24.93
C PRO A 336 19.57 -1.00 -25.81
N GLY A 337 18.71 -0.16 -25.22
CA GLY A 337 17.54 0.42 -25.89
C GLY A 337 16.24 -0.40 -25.80
N SER A 338 16.26 -1.61 -25.21
CA SER A 338 15.05 -2.40 -24.94
C SER A 338 14.07 -1.68 -23.99
N LEU A 339 14.58 -0.90 -23.05
CA LEU A 339 13.79 -0.15 -22.08
C LEU A 339 13.62 1.32 -22.53
N PRO A 340 12.42 1.92 -22.42
CA PRO A 340 12.20 3.30 -22.82
C PRO A 340 13.01 4.31 -21.99
N TYR A 341 13.49 5.36 -22.64
CA TYR A 341 14.25 6.44 -22.00
C TYR A 341 13.42 7.28 -21.01
N GLY A 342 12.09 7.16 -21.01
CA GLY A 342 11.22 7.86 -20.05
C GLY A 342 11.18 7.24 -18.65
N VAL A 343 11.65 6.00 -18.48
CA VAL A 343 11.46 5.23 -17.24
C VAL A 343 12.31 5.80 -16.10
N THR A 344 11.66 6.17 -15.01
CA THR A 344 12.29 6.69 -13.78
C THR A 344 12.34 5.64 -12.67
N THR A 345 11.34 4.75 -12.61
CA THR A 345 11.33 3.59 -11.71
C THR A 345 11.17 2.30 -12.50
N LEU A 346 12.08 1.36 -12.30
CA LEU A 346 12.04 0.05 -12.94
C LEU A 346 12.04 -1.07 -11.89
N SER A 347 11.14 -2.04 -12.05
CA SER A 347 11.07 -3.25 -11.23
C SER A 347 11.13 -4.50 -12.11
N LEU A 348 12.18 -5.30 -11.92
CA LEU A 348 12.41 -6.58 -12.57
C LEU A 348 12.72 -7.64 -11.50
N PRO A 349 11.72 -8.12 -10.75
CA PRO A 349 11.92 -8.99 -9.61
C PRO A 349 12.55 -10.36 -9.95
N LYS A 350 12.27 -10.93 -11.14
CA LYS A 350 12.75 -12.27 -11.57
C LYS A 350 13.90 -12.27 -12.59
N ILE A 351 14.43 -11.11 -12.98
CA ILE A 351 15.50 -11.06 -13.99
C ILE A 351 16.78 -11.73 -13.46
N SER A 352 17.43 -12.58 -14.28
CA SER A 352 18.73 -13.16 -13.91
C SER A 352 19.88 -12.16 -14.13
N PRO A 353 20.89 -12.11 -13.26
CA PRO A 353 22.07 -11.26 -13.44
C PRO A 353 22.77 -11.41 -14.79
N LYS A 354 22.74 -12.62 -15.40
CA LYS A 354 23.37 -12.87 -16.72
C LYS A 354 22.73 -12.09 -17.88
N HIS A 355 21.49 -11.66 -17.70
CA HIS A 355 20.74 -10.91 -18.71
C HIS A 355 20.95 -9.40 -18.61
N ILE A 356 21.70 -8.94 -17.60
CA ILE A 356 22.02 -7.54 -17.38
C ILE A 356 23.45 -7.27 -17.86
N THR A 357 23.56 -6.45 -18.90
CA THR A 357 24.84 -5.99 -19.44
C THR A 357 24.94 -4.46 -19.37
N GLU A 358 26.13 -3.92 -19.60
CA GLU A 358 26.36 -2.48 -19.57
C GLU A 358 25.53 -1.76 -20.64
N GLY A 359 24.87 -0.65 -20.27
CA GLY A 359 24.02 0.13 -21.17
C GLY A 359 22.58 -0.38 -21.35
N VAL A 360 22.20 -1.48 -20.67
CA VAL A 360 20.81 -1.99 -20.70
C VAL A 360 19.84 -1.01 -20.03
N PHE A 361 20.23 -0.46 -18.88
CA PHE A 361 19.40 0.46 -18.11
C PHE A 361 19.57 1.91 -18.64
N PRO A 362 18.47 2.58 -19.04
CA PRO A 362 18.51 3.98 -19.44
C PRO A 362 19.01 4.90 -18.32
N SER A 363 19.67 6.00 -18.70
CA SER A 363 20.17 7.01 -17.75
C SER A 363 19.09 7.90 -17.11
N SER A 364 17.82 7.63 -17.38
CA SER A 364 16.66 8.25 -16.73
C SER A 364 16.28 7.58 -15.41
N ILE A 365 16.70 6.33 -15.19
CA ILE A 365 16.28 5.53 -14.03
C ILE A 365 16.86 6.12 -12.76
N LYS A 366 15.98 6.42 -11.79
CA LYS A 366 16.31 6.89 -10.45
C LYS A 366 16.13 5.79 -9.40
N THR A 367 15.11 4.94 -9.57
CA THR A 367 14.81 3.85 -8.65
C THR A 367 14.81 2.52 -9.38
N LEU A 368 15.56 1.54 -8.85
CA LEU A 368 15.73 0.23 -9.49
C LEU A 368 15.49 -0.90 -8.49
N TYR A 369 14.56 -1.79 -8.81
CA TYR A 369 14.29 -3.03 -8.06
C TYR A 369 14.67 -4.23 -8.91
N LEU A 370 15.59 -5.06 -8.41
CA LEU A 370 16.03 -6.29 -9.08
C LEU A 370 16.00 -7.45 -8.09
N PHE A 371 15.79 -8.66 -8.61
CA PHE A 371 16.03 -9.90 -7.85
C PHE A 371 15.15 -10.07 -6.61
N THR A 372 14.01 -9.38 -6.55
CA THR A 372 13.12 -9.36 -5.38
C THR A 372 12.16 -10.53 -5.29
N TYR A 373 12.19 -11.45 -6.25
CA TYR A 373 11.49 -12.72 -6.16
C TYR A 373 12.44 -13.84 -5.69
N GLU A 374 11.94 -14.68 -4.79
CA GLU A 374 12.65 -15.85 -4.27
C GLU A 374 12.20 -17.10 -5.02
N ASP A 375 13.06 -17.63 -5.88
CA ASP A 375 12.89 -18.97 -6.42
C ASP A 375 13.81 -19.95 -5.69
N SER A 376 13.21 -20.99 -5.10
CA SER A 376 13.92 -22.06 -4.39
C SER A 376 14.83 -22.90 -5.30
N GLU A 377 14.71 -22.73 -6.62
CA GLU A 377 15.41 -23.53 -7.64
C GLU A 377 16.51 -22.77 -8.39
N SER A 378 16.89 -21.56 -7.96
CA SER A 378 17.94 -20.80 -8.66
C SER A 378 19.32 -21.48 -8.52
N ASN A 379 19.82 -21.99 -9.65
CA ASN A 379 21.15 -22.59 -9.76
C ASN A 379 22.23 -21.66 -9.18
N GLN A 380 23.01 -22.15 -8.22
CA GLN A 380 24.01 -21.38 -7.48
C GLN A 380 25.17 -20.83 -8.34
N SER A 381 25.24 -21.16 -9.63
CA SER A 381 26.37 -20.88 -10.53
C SER A 381 26.27 -19.55 -11.30
N GLU A 382 25.11 -18.90 -11.40
CA GLU A 382 24.90 -17.69 -12.24
C GLU A 382 24.92 -16.38 -11.42
N ARG A 383 25.85 -16.32 -10.49
CA ARG A 383 25.67 -15.54 -9.26
C ARG A 383 26.29 -14.14 -9.27
N ARG A 384 27.05 -13.75 -10.30
CA ARG A 384 27.78 -12.47 -10.32
C ARG A 384 26.99 -11.36 -11.00
N PHE A 385 26.66 -10.32 -10.24
CA PHE A 385 26.04 -9.11 -10.74
C PHE A 385 27.08 -8.02 -11.02
N ASN A 386 27.23 -7.61 -12.28
CA ASN A 386 28.16 -6.53 -12.63
C ASN A 386 27.54 -5.17 -12.24
N SER A 387 28.03 -4.60 -11.14
CA SER A 387 27.54 -3.30 -10.64
C SER A 387 27.77 -2.13 -11.60
N LYS A 388 28.68 -2.25 -12.58
CA LYS A 388 28.85 -1.25 -13.65
C LYS A 388 27.64 -1.12 -14.58
N SER A 389 26.76 -2.12 -14.60
CA SER A 389 25.52 -2.06 -15.37
C SER A 389 24.54 -1.01 -14.82
N ILE A 390 24.68 -0.63 -13.55
CA ILE A 390 23.82 0.37 -12.93
C ILE A 390 24.22 1.78 -13.42
N PRO A 391 23.30 2.56 -13.99
CA PRO A 391 23.63 3.89 -14.47
C PRO A 391 23.83 4.85 -13.30
N ASN A 392 24.68 5.87 -13.50
CA ASN A 392 24.97 6.89 -12.48
C ASN A 392 23.79 7.85 -12.21
N SER A 393 22.60 7.59 -12.76
CA SER A 393 21.35 8.26 -12.42
C SER A 393 20.60 7.62 -11.25
N VAL A 394 20.94 6.38 -10.87
CA VAL A 394 20.20 5.63 -9.84
C VAL A 394 20.49 6.19 -8.44
N GLU A 395 19.44 6.69 -7.79
CA GLU A 395 19.48 7.21 -6.42
C GLU A 395 19.06 6.15 -5.39
N ALA A 396 18.20 5.21 -5.79
CA ALA A 396 17.71 4.15 -4.92
C ALA A 396 17.79 2.78 -5.61
N LEU A 397 18.59 1.88 -5.04
CA LEU A 397 18.82 0.53 -5.54
C LEU A 397 18.29 -0.51 -4.55
N TYR A 398 17.40 -1.38 -5.01
CA TYR A 398 16.79 -2.43 -4.21
C TYR A 398 17.12 -3.80 -4.80
N LEU A 399 17.90 -4.57 -4.07
CA LEU A 399 18.35 -5.89 -4.48
C LEU A 399 17.75 -6.93 -3.53
N GLY A 400 17.02 -7.88 -4.09
CA GLY A 400 16.35 -8.92 -3.31
C GLY A 400 17.19 -10.15 -2.99
N HIS A 401 16.50 -11.19 -2.52
CA HIS A 401 17.08 -12.33 -1.81
C HIS A 401 17.63 -13.44 -2.73
N GLY A 402 17.35 -13.41 -4.04
CA GLY A 402 17.67 -14.51 -4.97
C GLY A 402 19.13 -14.66 -5.41
N TYR A 403 19.96 -13.61 -5.43
CA TYR A 403 21.30 -13.66 -6.10
C TYR A 403 22.43 -13.01 -5.28
N SER A 404 23.70 -13.25 -5.66
CA SER A 404 24.86 -13.00 -4.79
C SER A 404 25.75 -11.82 -5.18
N GLU A 405 26.44 -11.31 -4.16
CA GLU A 405 27.70 -10.56 -4.22
C GLU A 405 27.65 -9.30 -5.10
N ILE A 406 27.23 -8.22 -4.47
CA ILE A 406 27.44 -6.86 -4.97
C ILE A 406 28.84 -6.44 -4.52
N ASP A 407 29.65 -5.91 -5.43
CA ASP A 407 30.87 -5.19 -5.05
C ASP A 407 30.51 -3.74 -4.69
N PRO A 408 30.54 -3.34 -3.40
CA PRO A 408 30.15 -2.01 -2.98
C PRO A 408 31.01 -0.90 -3.58
N THR A 409 32.24 -1.22 -3.98
CA THR A 409 33.18 -0.25 -4.56
C THR A 409 32.80 0.14 -5.99
N MET A 410 32.09 -0.75 -6.69
CA MET A 410 31.69 -0.61 -8.09
C MET A 410 30.30 0.01 -8.26
N LEU A 411 29.61 0.30 -7.17
CA LEU A 411 28.31 0.99 -7.19
C LEU A 411 28.45 2.45 -7.63
N PRO A 412 27.51 3.03 -8.39
CA PRO A 412 27.55 4.44 -8.75
C PRO A 412 27.49 5.40 -7.56
N ASP A 413 28.09 6.59 -7.72
CA ASP A 413 28.17 7.61 -6.64
C ASP A 413 26.83 8.32 -6.39
N SER A 414 25.88 8.21 -7.29
CA SER A 414 24.52 8.76 -7.14
C SER A 414 23.65 8.02 -6.13
N ILE A 415 23.97 6.76 -5.80
CA ILE A 415 23.14 5.95 -4.90
C ILE A 415 23.12 6.59 -3.49
N ARG A 416 21.91 6.80 -2.97
CA ARG A 416 21.61 7.31 -1.62
C ARG A 416 20.93 6.26 -0.75
N THR A 417 20.08 5.44 -1.36
CA THR A 417 19.36 4.33 -0.70
C THR A 417 19.76 3.00 -1.32
N LEU A 418 20.15 2.04 -0.49
CA LEU A 418 20.54 0.70 -0.93
C LEU A 418 19.85 -0.36 -0.06
N LYS A 419 18.98 -1.19 -0.64
CA LYS A 419 18.47 -2.40 0.01
C LYS A 419 19.31 -3.60 -0.40
N ILE A 420 19.91 -4.27 0.58
CA ILE A 420 20.80 -5.42 0.41
C ILE A 420 20.53 -6.49 1.46
N LYS A 421 21.14 -7.65 1.27
CA LYS A 421 21.09 -8.73 2.26
C LYS A 421 22.01 -8.41 3.42
N ILE A 422 21.66 -8.98 4.57
CA ILE A 422 22.53 -8.97 5.74
C ILE A 422 23.89 -9.62 5.47
N ARG A 423 23.94 -10.64 4.59
CA ARG A 423 25.19 -11.33 4.20
C ARG A 423 26.16 -10.42 3.43
N ASP A 424 25.65 -9.51 2.60
CA ASP A 424 26.51 -8.56 1.87
C ASP A 424 27.12 -7.55 2.85
N LEU A 425 26.33 -7.12 3.84
CA LEU A 425 26.84 -6.34 4.97
C LEU A 425 27.88 -7.16 5.78
N ALA A 426 27.62 -8.45 6.02
CA ALA A 426 28.50 -9.41 6.72
C ALA A 426 29.90 -9.48 6.10
N ARG A 427 29.95 -9.57 4.78
CA ARG A 427 31.18 -9.82 4.03
C ARG A 427 32.02 -8.57 3.83
N HIS A 428 31.38 -7.46 3.47
CA HIS A 428 32.11 -6.24 3.12
C HIS A 428 32.26 -5.29 4.30
N GLY A 429 31.43 -5.42 5.33
CA GLY A 429 31.37 -4.49 6.45
C GLY A 429 30.76 -3.15 6.04
N ILE A 430 30.11 -2.46 6.98
CA ILE A 430 29.39 -1.22 6.69
C ILE A 430 30.31 -0.09 6.16
N ALA A 431 31.58 -0.10 6.56
CA ALA A 431 32.59 0.88 6.15
C ALA A 431 32.97 0.80 4.66
N SER A 432 32.79 -0.36 4.02
CA SER A 432 33.13 -0.56 2.60
C SER A 432 32.16 0.15 1.65
N PHE A 433 30.93 0.40 2.10
CA PHE A 433 29.92 1.09 1.31
C PHE A 433 30.28 2.56 1.19
N LYS A 434 30.09 3.10 -0.03
CA LYS A 434 30.39 4.49 -0.33
C LYS A 434 29.68 5.46 0.63
N PRO A 435 30.33 6.58 1.05
CA PRO A 435 29.72 7.58 1.92
C PRO A 435 28.46 8.22 1.35
N THR A 436 28.30 8.19 0.03
CA THR A 436 27.11 8.62 -0.70
C THR A 436 25.86 7.81 -0.30
N ILE A 437 26.03 6.57 0.15
CA ILE A 437 24.93 5.72 0.61
C ILE A 437 24.56 6.13 2.04
N THR A 438 23.51 6.95 2.13
CA THR A 438 22.97 7.51 3.37
C THR A 438 21.99 6.58 4.09
N LEU A 439 21.35 5.67 3.35
CA LEU A 439 20.36 4.73 3.90
C LEU A 439 20.61 3.32 3.37
N LEU A 440 20.89 2.39 4.28
CA LEU A 440 20.91 0.95 4.02
C LEU A 440 19.62 0.33 4.56
N LYS A 441 18.89 -0.40 3.72
CA LYS A 441 17.73 -1.19 4.14
C LYS A 441 18.12 -2.66 4.20
N ILE A 442 17.79 -3.32 5.31
CA ILE A 442 18.14 -4.71 5.56
C ILE A 442 16.90 -5.44 6.03
N GLY A 443 16.62 -6.57 5.38
CA GLY A 443 15.40 -7.32 5.63
C GLY A 443 14.12 -6.52 5.31
N THR A 444 13.07 -6.84 6.05
CA THR A 444 11.73 -6.26 5.96
C THR A 444 11.63 -4.95 6.73
N ASN A 445 12.20 -4.88 7.94
CA ASN A 445 11.95 -3.79 8.89
C ASN A 445 13.19 -3.16 9.53
N SER A 446 14.40 -3.42 9.01
CA SER A 446 15.62 -2.81 9.54
C SER A 446 16.21 -1.77 8.58
N GLN A 447 16.60 -0.62 9.13
CA GLN A 447 17.16 0.50 8.39
C GLN A 447 18.40 1.02 9.11
N ILE A 448 19.46 1.30 8.37
CA ILE A 448 20.68 1.89 8.90
C ILE A 448 20.94 3.22 8.18
N TYR A 449 20.90 4.30 8.93
CA TYR A 449 21.17 5.65 8.45
C TYR A 449 22.62 6.01 8.73
N ARG A 450 23.36 6.44 7.71
CA ARG A 450 24.73 6.94 7.85
C ARG A 450 24.69 8.40 8.30
N ILE A 451 25.32 8.71 9.43
CA ILE A 451 25.54 10.09 9.89
C ILE A 451 26.86 10.61 9.29
N ASP A 452 27.92 9.83 9.43
CA ASP A 452 29.25 10.11 8.88
C ASP A 452 29.98 8.79 8.56
N ASN A 453 31.28 8.83 8.27
CA ASN A 453 32.05 7.64 7.92
C ASN A 453 32.12 6.59 9.04
N ASN A 454 31.92 7.00 10.29
CA ASN A 454 32.08 6.16 11.47
C ASN A 454 30.79 6.00 12.28
N ASN A 455 29.77 6.85 12.11
CA ASN A 455 28.58 6.85 12.96
C ASN A 455 27.32 6.56 12.17
N PHE A 456 26.47 5.68 12.73
CA PHE A 456 25.25 5.20 12.11
C PHE A 456 24.08 5.19 13.11
N ILE A 457 22.86 5.29 12.60
CA ILE A 457 21.62 5.05 13.35
C ILE A 457 20.96 3.79 12.80
N ILE A 458 20.78 2.78 13.64
CA ILE A 458 20.02 1.58 13.29
C ILE A 458 18.61 1.76 13.82
N ASN A 459 17.62 1.75 12.92
CA ASN A 459 16.21 1.60 13.25
C ASN A 459 15.81 0.15 12.98
N SER A 460 15.49 -0.60 14.04
CA SER A 460 14.94 -1.95 13.90
C SER A 460 13.83 -2.16 14.91
N ASN A 461 12.70 -2.71 14.45
CA ASN A 461 11.51 -2.95 15.26
C ASN A 461 11.06 -1.73 16.10
N SER A 462 11.11 -0.55 15.49
CA SER A 462 10.79 0.74 16.13
C SER A 462 11.75 1.15 17.28
N LYS A 463 12.90 0.48 17.43
CA LYS A 463 13.99 0.87 18.33
C LYS A 463 15.09 1.56 17.55
N LEU A 464 15.67 2.61 18.14
CA LEU A 464 16.76 3.38 17.56
C LEU A 464 18.05 3.16 18.33
N PHE A 465 19.11 2.78 17.62
CA PHE A 465 20.44 2.55 18.17
C PHE A 465 21.45 3.47 17.49
N PHE A 466 22.24 4.18 18.28
CA PHE A 466 23.40 4.92 17.78
C PHE A 466 24.60 3.99 17.83
N VAL A 467 25.27 3.80 16.70
CA VAL A 467 26.33 2.81 16.56
C VAL A 467 27.55 3.43 15.91
N ASN A 468 28.70 3.30 16.56
CA ASN A 468 29.97 3.59 15.92
C ASN A 468 30.45 2.36 15.12
N VAL A 469 31.12 2.58 13.99
CA VAL A 469 31.66 1.53 13.11
C VAL A 469 32.61 0.58 13.84
N LYS A 470 33.29 1.07 14.89
CA LYS A 470 34.14 0.24 15.75
C LYS A 470 33.36 -0.78 16.57
N GLU A 471 32.07 -0.56 16.80
CA GLU A 471 31.18 -1.50 17.49
C GLU A 471 30.63 -2.59 16.55
N PHE A 472 30.96 -2.54 15.26
CA PHE A 472 30.69 -3.63 14.31
C PHE A 472 31.87 -4.62 14.31
N GLU A 473 32.11 -5.31 15.43
CA GLU A 473 33.20 -6.30 15.52
C GLU A 473 32.81 -7.64 14.86
N GLN A 474 31.55 -8.08 14.98
CA GLN A 474 30.98 -9.23 14.28
C GLN A 474 29.50 -9.01 13.95
N ILE A 475 29.06 -9.46 12.77
CA ILE A 475 27.68 -9.21 12.31
C ILE A 475 26.64 -10.08 13.03
N SER A 476 27.02 -11.27 13.47
CA SER A 476 26.21 -12.10 14.37
C SER A 476 25.94 -11.40 15.72
N GLU A 477 26.91 -10.70 16.28
CA GLU A 477 26.76 -9.92 17.52
C GLU A 477 25.94 -8.65 17.29
N MET A 478 26.16 -7.95 16.18
CA MET A 478 25.37 -6.78 15.79
C MET A 478 23.88 -7.11 15.66
N ILE A 479 23.55 -8.20 14.97
CA ILE A 479 22.14 -8.61 14.74
C ILE A 479 21.45 -8.89 16.08
N LYS A 480 22.14 -9.61 16.98
CA LYS A 480 21.63 -9.88 18.33
C LYS A 480 21.54 -8.61 19.20
N LYS A 481 22.55 -7.75 19.15
CA LYS A 481 22.64 -6.55 20.00
C LYS A 481 21.59 -5.50 19.64
N TYR A 482 21.23 -5.40 18.36
CA TYR A 482 20.33 -4.35 17.86
C TYR A 482 18.98 -4.88 17.34
N ASP A 483 18.61 -6.11 17.73
CA ASP A 483 17.34 -6.75 17.36
C ASP A 483 17.04 -6.69 15.85
N ILE A 484 18.05 -6.82 15.00
CA ILE A 484 17.89 -6.67 13.54
C ILE A 484 17.05 -7.81 13.01
N ILE A 485 15.81 -7.51 12.62
CA ILE A 485 14.92 -8.49 12.00
C ILE A 485 15.47 -8.86 10.62
N LEU A 486 15.75 -10.15 10.49
CA LEU A 486 16.09 -10.79 9.22
C LEU A 486 14.81 -11.41 8.64
N ASP A 487 14.73 -11.46 7.32
CA ASP A 487 13.57 -12.04 6.65
C ASP A 487 13.47 -13.56 6.85
N TYR A 488 14.61 -14.22 7.16
CA TYR A 488 14.72 -15.63 7.54
C TYR A 488 15.79 -15.78 8.64
N GLY A 489 15.70 -16.86 9.44
CA GLY A 489 16.47 -17.06 10.67
C GLY A 489 18.00 -16.95 10.55
N LEU A 490 18.69 -16.94 11.70
CA LEU A 490 20.16 -16.79 11.83
C LEU A 490 20.98 -17.82 11.01
N ASP A 491 20.36 -18.91 10.56
CA ASP A 491 21.00 -19.97 9.75
C ASP A 491 21.51 -19.45 8.40
N ASP A 492 21.03 -18.28 7.95
CA ASP A 492 21.55 -17.61 6.76
C ASP A 492 22.85 -16.82 6.99
N ILE A 493 23.44 -16.84 8.18
CA ILE A 493 24.70 -16.11 8.46
C ILE A 493 25.91 -17.04 8.43
N PHE A 494 25.70 -18.36 8.58
CA PHE A 494 26.76 -19.36 8.75
C PHE A 494 27.07 -20.16 7.48
#